data_AF-A0A8C7SJC0-F1
#
_entry.id   AF-A0A8C7SJC0-F1
#
_cell.length_a   1.000
_cell.length_b   1.000
_cell.length_c   1.000
_cell.angle_alpha   90.00
_cell.angle_beta   90.00
_cell.angle_gamma   90.00
#
_symmetry.space_group_name_H-M   'P 1'
#
loop_
_entity.id
_entity.type
_entity.pdbx_description
1 polymer ?
#
loop_
_entity_poly.entity_id
_entity_poly.type
_entity_poly.pdbx_seq_one_letter_code
_entity_poly.pdbx_strand_id
1 'polypeptide(L)'
;MAGVHWKGKGGYVVDEEAALQARWEQASQETIDETTRPCPHCKVPVEKSGGCMHMVCPRAQCKFEWCWICRVEWNRECMGNHWFG
;
A
#
# COMPACT_ATOMS: atom_id res chain seq x y z
N MET A 1 50.76 -34.00 -1.43
CA MET A 1 50.38 -32.70 -2.01
C MET A 1 49.08 -32.26 -1.36
N ALA A 2 49.00 -30.97 -1.02
CA ALA A 2 48.02 -30.22 -0.23
C ALA A 2 46.73 -30.91 0.25
N GLY A 3 46.53 -30.88 1.57
CA GLY A 3 45.28 -31.24 2.23
C GLY A 3 44.15 -30.26 1.92
N VAL A 4 42.93 -30.77 1.94
CA VAL A 4 41.73 -29.94 1.96
C VAL A 4 41.42 -29.56 3.40
N HIS A 5 41.89 -28.39 3.81
CA HIS A 5 41.47 -27.76 5.05
C HIS A 5 40.12 -27.08 4.80
N TRP A 6 39.03 -27.70 5.28
CA TRP A 6 37.70 -27.07 5.27
C TRP A 6 37.63 -26.01 6.37
N LYS A 7 37.85 -24.75 6.00
CA LYS A 7 37.72 -23.59 6.89
C LYS A 7 36.45 -22.82 6.52
N GLY A 8 35.62 -22.54 7.53
CA GLY A 8 34.41 -21.72 7.43
C GLY A 8 33.18 -22.56 7.78
N LYS A 9 32.70 -22.61 9.03
CA LYS A 9 32.02 -21.54 9.78
C LYS A 9 31.07 -20.73 8.91
N GLY A 10 29.79 -21.06 9.02
CA GLY A 10 28.69 -20.33 8.43
C GLY A 10 27.37 -20.94 8.84
N GLY A 11 27.12 -21.03 10.15
CA GLY A 11 25.76 -21.25 10.63
C GLY A 11 24.96 -20.02 10.27
N TYR A 12 23.90 -20.18 9.47
CA TYR A 12 22.87 -19.14 9.38
C TYR A 12 22.23 -19.05 10.76
N VAL A 13 22.65 -18.06 11.54
CA VAL A 13 21.95 -17.69 12.77
C VAL A 13 20.73 -16.93 12.27
N VAL A 14 19.61 -17.64 12.15
CA VAL A 14 18.33 -17.00 11.86
C VAL A 14 17.94 -16.32 13.15
N ASP A 15 18.06 -14.99 13.19
CA ASP A 15 17.61 -14.21 14.33
C ASP A 15 16.08 -14.24 14.33
N GLU A 16 15.52 -15.04 15.24
CA GLU A 16 14.08 -15.32 15.28
C GLU A 16 13.30 -14.00 15.39
N GLU A 17 13.80 -13.04 16.17
CA GLU A 17 13.21 -11.71 16.34
C GLU A 17 13.10 -10.94 15.02
N ALA A 18 14.14 -10.96 14.18
CA ALA A 18 14.11 -10.33 12.86
C ALA A 18 13.09 -10.98 11.91
N ALA A 19 12.92 -12.31 11.98
CA ALA A 19 11.92 -13.03 11.20
C ALA A 19 10.48 -12.75 11.70
N LEU A 20 10.29 -12.59 13.01
CA LEU A 20 9.01 -12.21 13.61
C LEU A 20 8.63 -10.74 13.27
N GLN A 21 9.61 -9.86 13.09
CA GLN A 21 9.39 -8.43 12.82
C GLN A 21 9.04 -8.17 11.34
N ALA A 22 9.70 -8.87 10.41
CA ALA A 22 9.48 -8.71 8.97
C ALA A 22 8.03 -8.98 8.50
N ARG A 23 7.30 -9.89 9.17
CA ARG A 23 5.89 -10.19 8.84
C ARG A 23 4.91 -9.10 9.30
N TRP A 24 5.25 -8.35 10.35
CA TRP A 24 4.37 -7.31 10.92
C TRP A 24 4.53 -5.97 10.20
N GLU A 25 5.75 -5.62 9.77
CA GLU A 25 6.00 -4.39 9.02
C GLU A 25 5.34 -4.42 7.63
N GLN A 26 5.37 -5.55 6.92
CA GLN A 26 4.70 -5.70 5.62
C GLN A 26 3.18 -5.60 5.75
N ALA A 27 2.58 -6.37 6.66
CA ALA A 27 1.14 -6.33 6.90
C ALA A 27 0.65 -4.93 7.32
N SER A 28 1.47 -4.18 8.08
CA SER A 28 1.15 -2.80 8.47
C SER A 28 1.23 -1.82 7.31
N GLN A 29 2.20 -1.96 6.41
CA GLN A 29 2.39 -1.05 5.28
C GLN A 29 1.27 -1.23 4.24
N GLU A 30 0.93 -2.48 3.92
CA GLU A 30 -0.14 -2.84 2.99
C GLU A 30 -1.49 -2.27 3.47
N THR A 31 -1.78 -2.40 4.76
CA THR A 31 -3.01 -1.87 5.36
C THR A 31 -3.11 -0.34 5.23
N ILE A 32 -1.99 0.40 5.31
CA ILE A 32 -1.99 1.88 5.22
C ILE A 32 -2.25 2.34 3.77
N ASP A 33 -1.60 1.71 2.78
CA ASP A 33 -1.75 2.08 1.37
C ASP A 33 -3.13 1.69 0.79
N GLU A 34 -3.74 0.65 1.35
CA GLU A 34 -5.11 0.24 1.03
C GLU A 34 -6.16 1.18 1.64
N THR A 35 -5.86 1.79 2.78
CA THR A 35 -6.85 2.57 3.54
C THR A 35 -6.73 4.07 3.33
N THR A 36 -5.57 4.61 2.94
CA THR A 36 -5.37 6.07 2.87
C THR A 36 -4.65 6.50 1.59
N ARG A 37 -5.22 7.47 0.85
CA ARG A 37 -4.59 8.07 -0.35
C ARG A 37 -4.77 9.59 -0.40
N PRO A 38 -3.79 10.35 -0.93
CA PRO A 38 -3.91 11.79 -1.05
C PRO A 38 -4.87 12.20 -2.17
N CYS A 39 -5.72 13.19 -1.91
CA CYS A 39 -6.61 13.79 -2.90
C CYS A 39 -5.81 14.32 -4.11
N PRO A 40 -6.14 13.97 -5.36
CA PRO A 40 -5.41 14.43 -6.54
C PRO A 40 -5.34 15.95 -6.68
N HIS A 41 -6.39 16.64 -6.21
CA HIS A 41 -6.53 18.10 -6.32
C HIS A 41 -5.84 18.86 -5.19
N CYS A 42 -6.11 18.55 -3.92
CA CYS A 42 -5.61 19.33 -2.77
C CYS A 42 -4.61 18.58 -1.86
N LYS A 43 -4.24 17.36 -2.23
CA LYS A 43 -3.22 16.51 -1.57
C LYS A 43 -3.49 16.12 -0.12
N VAL A 44 -4.64 16.47 0.46
CA VAL A 44 -5.02 15.99 1.79
C VAL A 44 -5.16 14.47 1.80
N PRO A 45 -4.74 13.79 2.87
CA PRO A 45 -5.00 12.37 3.03
C PRO A 45 -6.51 12.13 3.10
N VAL A 46 -6.96 11.12 2.36
CA VAL A 46 -8.36 10.68 2.31
C VAL A 46 -8.39 9.20 2.60
N GLU A 47 -9.15 8.83 3.63
CA GLU A 47 -9.37 7.43 4.01
C GLU A 47 -10.47 6.80 3.15
N LYS A 48 -10.25 5.55 2.69
CA LYS A 48 -11.24 4.79 1.93
C LYS A 48 -12.38 4.38 2.86
N SER A 49 -13.51 5.05 2.72
CA SER A 49 -14.73 4.73 3.45
C SER A 49 -15.70 4.01 2.51
N GLY A 50 -15.71 2.68 2.52
CA GLY A 50 -16.67 1.83 1.80
C GLY A 50 -16.17 1.13 0.52
N GLY A 51 -17.09 0.46 -0.18
CA GLY A 51 -16.79 -0.43 -1.33
C GLY A 51 -16.81 0.23 -2.72
N CYS A 52 -17.23 1.49 -2.84
CA CYS A 52 -17.22 2.20 -4.12
C CYS A 52 -15.82 2.78 -4.42
N MET A 53 -15.44 2.89 -5.69
CA MET A 53 -14.22 3.62 -6.10
C MET A 53 -14.46 5.08 -6.45
N HIS A 54 -15.72 5.52 -6.49
CA HIS A 54 -16.07 6.94 -6.58
C HIS A 54 -15.88 7.60 -5.23
N MET A 55 -14.91 8.49 -5.12
CA MET A 55 -14.60 9.19 -3.87
C MET A 55 -14.78 10.69 -4.01
N VAL A 56 -15.27 11.30 -2.94
CA VAL A 56 -15.41 12.75 -2.83
C VAL A 56 -14.44 13.23 -1.77
N CYS A 57 -13.63 14.25 -2.09
CA CYS A 57 -12.69 14.80 -1.12
C CYS A 57 -13.44 15.36 0.11
N PRO A 58 -13.12 14.90 1.34
CA PRO A 58 -13.86 15.30 2.55
C PRO A 58 -13.62 16.76 2.94
N ARG A 59 -12.55 17.37 2.42
CA ARG A 59 -12.24 18.78 2.63
C ARG A 59 -13.31 19.64 1.96
N ALA A 60 -14.06 20.40 2.76
CA ALA A 60 -15.22 21.18 2.32
C ALA A 60 -14.92 22.23 1.23
N GLN A 61 -13.71 22.80 1.21
CA GLN A 61 -13.24 23.74 0.18
C GLN A 61 -12.74 23.05 -1.11
N CYS A 62 -12.67 21.71 -1.14
CA CYS A 62 -12.20 20.96 -2.30
C CYS A 62 -13.33 20.17 -2.95
N LYS A 63 -13.98 19.25 -2.21
CA LYS A 63 -15.07 18.38 -2.69
C LYS A 63 -14.84 17.71 -4.06
N PHE A 64 -13.60 17.56 -4.48
CA PHE A 64 -13.25 16.98 -5.77
C PHE A 64 -13.71 15.52 -5.83
N GLU A 65 -14.38 15.15 -6.91
CA GLU A 65 -14.87 13.80 -7.18
C GLU A 65 -13.85 13.05 -8.04
N TRP A 66 -13.38 11.90 -7.58
CA TRP A 66 -12.25 11.20 -8.18
C TRP A 66 -12.33 9.69 -8.03
N CYS A 67 -11.62 8.97 -8.91
CA CYS A 67 -11.51 7.53 -8.85
C CYS A 67 -10.37 7.10 -7.90
N TRP A 68 -10.68 6.28 -6.90
CA TRP A 68 -9.71 5.74 -5.94
C TRP A 68 -8.52 5.03 -6.60
N ILE A 69 -8.78 4.28 -7.68
CA ILE A 69 -7.78 3.51 -8.42
C ILE A 69 -6.94 4.43 -9.32
N CYS A 70 -7.60 5.19 -10.19
CA CYS A 70 -6.94 5.93 -11.25
C CYS A 70 -6.33 7.26 -10.79
N ARG A 71 -6.76 7.81 -9.64
CA ARG A 71 -6.33 9.12 -9.10
C ARG A 71 -6.60 10.29 -10.06
N VAL A 72 -7.67 10.18 -10.86
CA VAL A 72 -8.16 11.21 -11.78
C VAL A 72 -9.60 11.59 -11.44
N GLU A 73 -10.10 12.67 -12.04
CA GLU A 73 -11.50 13.08 -11.94
C GLU A 73 -12.45 11.92 -12.26
N TRP A 74 -13.52 11.79 -11.48
CA TRP A 74 -14.50 10.75 -11.68
C TRP A 74 -15.19 10.91 -13.04
N ASN A 75 -15.10 9.88 -13.88
CA ASN A 75 -15.58 9.92 -15.25
C ASN A 75 -16.25 8.59 -15.65
N ARG A 76 -16.84 8.57 -16.86
CA ARG A 76 -17.59 7.41 -17.37
C ARG A 76 -16.73 6.16 -17.57
N GLU A 77 -15.45 6.31 -17.89
CA GLU A 77 -14.53 5.18 -18.00
C GLU A 77 -14.32 4.54 -16.62
N CYS A 78 -14.10 5.36 -15.59
CA CYS A 78 -13.99 4.88 -14.22
C CYS A 78 -15.28 4.25 -13.71
N MET A 79 -16.43 4.81 -14.12
CA MET A 79 -17.75 4.27 -13.82
C MET A 79 -17.97 2.90 -14.46
N GLY A 80 -17.48 2.64 -15.67
CA GLY A 80 -17.61 1.32 -16.30
C GLY A 80 -16.63 0.29 -15.75
N ASN A 81 -15.38 0.70 -15.53
CA ASN A 81 -14.28 -0.21 -15.26
C ASN A 81 -14.01 -0.43 -13.76
N HIS A 82 -14.41 0.51 -12.92
CA HIS A 82 -13.99 0.57 -11.51
C HIS A 82 -15.15 0.91 -10.55
N TRP A 83 -16.42 0.71 -10.94
CA TRP A 83 -17.55 1.08 -10.07
C TRP A 83 -17.48 0.41 -8.69
N PHE A 84 -17.39 -0.92 -8.69
CA PHE A 84 -17.33 -1.75 -7.50
C PHE A 84 -16.18 -2.75 -7.67
N GLY A 85 -15.36 -2.87 -6.63
CA GLY A 85 -14.45 -4.00 -6.42
C GLY A 85 -15.07 -4.96 -5.43
#